data_AF-A0AAW2Z6M8-F1
#
_entry.id   AF-A0AAW2Z6M8-F1
#
_cell.length_a   1.000
_cell.length_b   1.000
_cell.length_c   1.000
_cell.angle_alpha   90.00
_cell.angle_beta   90.00
_cell.angle_gamma   90.00
#
_symmetry.space_group_name_H-M   'P 1'
#
loop_
_entity.id
_entity.type
_entity.pdbx_description
1 polymer ?
#
loop_
_entity_poly.entity_id
_entity_poly.type
_entity_poly.pdbx_seq_one_letter_code
_entity_poly.pdbx_strand_id
1 'polypeptide(L)'
;MKLLNKDANERYKSWQGLQNDLSECQNRIDENNNIEWFAIGSTDYVERFNIPKHLYGREKQIGELISTFEKVSKTGVTEMMLVSGYSGIGKSSLVREVQRSAHMHYGYFASGKYDQMERSSMYSAIIESFQGLIKQILGEGENRLAMWKKRILEAVGGLGTLIIDLIPEVQQVIGEQPAVLKIAPAEAKNRLDLIFGKFVNVFVQ
;
A
#
# COMPACT_ATOMS: atom_id res chain seq x y z
N MET A 1 -6.21 24.43 -8.89
CA MET A 1 -5.08 24.64 -7.96
C MET A 1 -3.91 23.76 -8.38
N LYS A 2 -2.94 24.29 -9.14
CA LYS A 2 -1.81 23.50 -9.66
C LYS A 2 -0.79 23.15 -8.57
N LEU A 3 -0.34 24.11 -7.77
CA LEU A 3 0.67 23.87 -6.72
C LEU A 3 0.23 22.84 -5.65
N LEU A 4 -1.04 22.90 -5.24
CA LEU A 4 -1.61 22.06 -4.20
C LEU A 4 -2.37 20.84 -4.74
N ASN A 5 -2.19 20.51 -6.03
CA ASN A 5 -2.86 19.35 -6.59
C ASN A 5 -2.37 18.06 -5.87
N LYS A 6 -3.32 17.21 -5.49
CA LYS A 6 -3.00 15.94 -4.82
C LYS A 6 -2.22 15.01 -5.74
N ASP A 7 -2.50 15.04 -7.04
CA ASP A 7 -1.69 14.32 -8.02
C ASP A 7 -0.40 15.12 -8.29
N ALA A 8 0.75 14.48 -8.04
CA ALA A 8 2.06 15.04 -8.34
C ALA A 8 2.27 15.31 -9.83
N ASN A 9 1.59 14.59 -10.73
CA ASN A 9 1.68 14.81 -12.18
C ASN A 9 1.00 16.11 -12.61
N GLU A 10 -0.01 16.54 -11.86
CA GLU A 10 -0.81 17.75 -12.10
C GLU A 10 -0.29 18.97 -11.31
N ARG A 11 0.82 18.82 -10.57
CA ARG A 11 1.54 19.92 -9.92
C ARG A 11 2.56 20.56 -10.87
N TYR A 12 3.15 21.67 -10.43
CA TYR A 12 4.29 22.27 -11.14
C TYR A 12 5.44 21.27 -11.27
N LYS A 13 5.99 21.17 -12.48
CA LYS A 13 7.06 20.24 -12.84
C LYS A 13 8.45 20.82 -12.54
N SER A 14 8.54 22.14 -12.43
CA SER A 14 9.76 22.89 -12.11
C SER A 14 9.48 24.00 -11.09
N TRP A 15 10.51 24.40 -10.34
CA TRP A 15 10.40 25.55 -9.44
C TRP A 15 10.36 26.88 -10.21
N GLN A 16 10.99 26.94 -11.39
CA GLN A 16 10.94 28.10 -12.29
C GLN A 16 9.54 28.32 -12.85
N GLY A 17 8.79 27.25 -13.18
CA GLY A 17 7.40 27.36 -13.59
C GLY A 17 6.52 28.01 -12.53
N LEU A 18 6.75 27.68 -11.24
CA LEU A 18 6.08 28.35 -10.12
C LEU A 18 6.55 29.79 -9.95
N GLN A 19 7.86 30.05 -10.05
CA GLN A 19 8.43 31.39 -9.89
C GLN A 19 7.89 32.36 -10.95
N ASN A 20 7.80 31.92 -12.21
CA ASN A 20 7.27 32.75 -13.30
C ASN A 20 5.82 33.13 -13.05
N ASP A 21 4.98 32.17 -12.65
CA ASP A 21 3.57 32.46 -12.33
C ASP A 21 3.42 33.38 -11.12
N LEU A 22 4.27 33.23 -10.08
CA LEU A 22 4.27 34.13 -8.94
C LEU A 22 4.74 35.55 -9.31
N SER A 23 5.71 35.67 -10.20
CA SER A 23 6.20 36.96 -10.71
C SER A 23 5.15 37.66 -11.56
N GLU A 24 4.41 36.89 -12.38
CA GLU A 24 3.28 37.40 -13.15
C GLU A 24 2.13 37.89 -12.25
N CYS A 25 1.82 37.16 -11.18
CA CYS A 25 0.88 37.62 -10.16
C CYS A 25 1.33 38.94 -9.52
N GLN A 26 2.62 39.06 -9.20
CA GLN A 26 3.18 40.28 -8.61
C GLN A 26 3.07 41.47 -9.56
N ASN A 27 3.48 41.32 -10.83
CA ASN A 27 3.38 42.38 -11.83
C ASN A 27 1.94 42.88 -12.01
N ARG A 28 0.96 41.97 -12.02
CA ARG A 28 -0.47 42.34 -12.17
C ARG A 28 -1.02 43.08 -10.95
N ILE A 29 -0.59 42.71 -9.75
CA ILE A 29 -0.90 43.47 -8.54
C ILE A 29 -0.30 44.87 -8.64
N ASP A 30 0.96 44.98 -9.06
CA ASP A 30 1.66 46.26 -9.14
C ASP A 30 1.04 47.20 -10.19
N GLU A 31 0.51 46.66 -11.30
CA GLU A 31 -0.10 47.45 -12.37
C GLU A 31 -1.57 47.81 -12.13
N ASN A 32 -2.40 46.85 -11.71
CA ASN A 32 -3.87 47.00 -11.69
C ASN A 32 -4.49 46.78 -10.31
N ASN A 33 -3.67 46.50 -9.27
CA ASN A 33 -4.10 46.13 -7.92
C ASN A 33 -5.13 44.99 -7.89
N ASN A 34 -5.14 44.16 -8.95
CA ASN A 34 -6.06 43.06 -9.16
C ASN A 34 -5.39 41.98 -10.01
N ILE A 35 -5.59 40.71 -9.64
CA ILE A 35 -5.11 39.57 -10.42
C ILE A 35 -6.28 39.03 -11.23
N GLU A 36 -6.34 39.40 -12.51
CA GLU A 36 -7.23 38.73 -13.45
C GLU A 36 -6.77 37.30 -13.73
N TRP A 37 -7.73 36.42 -14.02
CA TRP A 37 -7.46 35.00 -14.25
C TRP A 37 -6.53 34.80 -15.46
N PHE A 38 -5.50 33.97 -15.30
CA PHE A 38 -4.59 33.58 -16.38
C PHE A 38 -4.22 32.10 -16.29
N ALA A 39 -3.78 31.55 -17.43
CA ALA A 39 -3.36 30.16 -17.50
C ALA A 39 -2.00 29.97 -16.79
N ILE A 40 -2.02 29.24 -15.69
CA ILE A 40 -0.85 28.95 -14.85
C ILE A 40 -0.03 27.76 -15.36
N GLY A 41 1.30 27.85 -15.24
CA GLY A 41 2.28 26.84 -15.63
C GLY A 41 2.38 26.67 -17.14
N SER A 42 2.19 27.77 -17.87
CA SER A 42 2.38 27.89 -19.32
C SER A 42 3.87 27.82 -19.70
N THR A 43 4.74 28.32 -18.83
CA THR A 43 6.21 28.24 -18.97
C THR A 43 6.83 27.09 -18.16
N ASP A 44 6.00 26.20 -17.60
CA ASP A 44 6.47 25.09 -16.76
C ASP A 44 7.05 23.99 -17.65
N TYR A 45 8.38 23.92 -17.70
CA TYR A 45 9.09 22.91 -18.46
C TYR A 45 9.58 21.78 -17.54
N VAL A 46 9.81 20.63 -18.15
CA VAL A 46 10.24 19.42 -17.45
C VAL A 46 11.75 19.52 -17.20
N GLU A 47 12.17 19.97 -16.02
CA GLU A 47 13.61 20.03 -15.64
C GLU A 47 14.28 18.66 -15.60
N ARG A 48 13.50 17.61 -15.28
CA ARG A 48 13.97 16.21 -15.25
C ARG A 48 12.99 15.35 -16.01
N PHE A 49 13.46 14.56 -16.97
CA PHE A 49 12.65 13.56 -17.64
C PHE A 49 11.98 12.66 -16.61
N ASN A 50 10.70 12.91 -16.36
CA ASN A 50 9.90 12.22 -15.37
C ASN A 50 8.92 11.38 -16.17
N ILE A 51 9.18 10.07 -16.25
CA ILE A 51 8.24 9.15 -16.89
C ILE A 51 6.97 9.17 -16.02
N PRO A 52 5.81 9.62 -16.56
CA PRO A 52 4.56 9.54 -15.83
C PRO A 52 4.36 8.10 -15.40
N LYS A 53 4.05 7.86 -14.13
CA LYS A 53 3.81 6.50 -13.62
C LYS A 53 2.51 5.88 -14.18
N HIS A 54 1.88 6.48 -15.18
CA HIS A 54 0.70 5.94 -15.83
C HIS A 54 1.05 4.75 -16.72
N LEU A 55 0.33 3.64 -16.53
CA LEU A 55 0.36 2.53 -17.48
C LEU A 55 -0.53 2.85 -18.68
N TYR A 56 0.11 3.13 -19.82
CA TYR A 56 -0.57 3.32 -21.10
C TYR A 56 -1.11 1.99 -21.65
N GLY A 57 -2.32 2.01 -22.22
CA GLY A 57 -2.92 0.87 -22.92
C GLY A 57 -3.42 -0.24 -22.00
N ARG A 58 -3.56 0.06 -20.70
CA ARG A 58 -4.05 -0.86 -19.66
C ARG A 58 -5.31 -0.36 -18.96
N GLU A 59 -5.96 0.66 -19.51
CA GLU A 59 -7.09 1.36 -18.92
C GLU A 59 -8.25 0.39 -18.63
N LYS A 60 -8.50 -0.55 -19.55
CA LYS A 60 -9.52 -1.58 -19.37
C LYS A 60 -9.22 -2.49 -18.17
N GLN A 61 -8.01 -3.04 -18.09
CA GLN A 61 -7.64 -3.95 -16.99
C GLN A 61 -7.55 -3.23 -15.64
N ILE A 62 -7.11 -1.96 -15.64
CA ILE A 62 -7.13 -1.11 -14.44
C ILE A 62 -8.57 -0.89 -13.99
N GLY A 63 -9.47 -0.55 -14.92
CA GLY A 63 -10.89 -0.36 -14.62
C GLY A 63 -11.55 -1.62 -14.04
N GLU A 64 -11.27 -2.80 -14.61
CA GLU A 64 -11.74 -4.08 -14.09
C GLU A 64 -11.26 -4.32 -12.65
N LEU A 65 -9.96 -4.16 -12.37
CA LEU A 65 -9.40 -4.32 -11.03
C LEU A 65 -10.00 -3.32 -10.00
N ILE A 66 -10.14 -2.06 -10.38
CA ILE A 66 -10.71 -1.02 -9.50
C ILE A 66 -12.18 -1.28 -9.23
N SER A 67 -12.98 -1.59 -10.27
CA SER A 67 -14.41 -1.87 -10.11
C SER A 67 -14.68 -3.09 -9.22
N THR A 68 -13.87 -4.15 -9.34
CA THR A 68 -13.93 -5.28 -8.43
C THR A 68 -13.59 -4.86 -7.00
N PHE A 69 -12.53 -4.08 -6.80
CA PHE A 69 -12.16 -3.58 -5.46
C PHE A 69 -13.29 -2.76 -4.82
N GLU A 70 -13.92 -1.85 -5.58
CA GLU A 70 -15.06 -1.06 -5.11
C GLU A 70 -16.27 -1.93 -4.76
N LYS A 71 -16.54 -2.96 -5.55
CA LYS A 71 -17.61 -3.93 -5.29
C LYS A 71 -17.36 -4.67 -3.97
N VAL A 72 -16.17 -5.24 -3.79
CA VAL A 72 -15.76 -5.94 -2.55
C VAL A 72 -15.86 -5.01 -1.34
N SER A 73 -15.43 -3.76 -1.48
CA SER A 73 -15.51 -2.76 -0.40
C SER A 73 -16.94 -2.44 0.03
N LYS A 74 -17.92 -2.55 -0.87
CA LYS A 74 -19.34 -2.31 -0.58
C LYS A 74 -20.07 -3.56 -0.07
N THR A 75 -19.71 -4.75 -0.56
CA THR A 75 -20.44 -5.99 -0.27
C THR A 75 -19.81 -6.82 0.86
N GLY A 76 -18.52 -6.63 1.14
CA GLY A 76 -17.73 -7.47 2.04
C GLY A 76 -17.47 -8.88 1.51
N VAL A 77 -17.87 -9.19 0.26
CA VAL A 77 -17.66 -10.52 -0.34
C VAL A 77 -16.26 -10.59 -0.92
N THR A 78 -15.44 -11.53 -0.44
CA THR A 78 -14.08 -11.77 -0.95
C THR A 78 -14.09 -12.20 -2.42
N GLU A 79 -13.25 -11.58 -3.24
CA GLU A 79 -13.02 -11.97 -4.64
C GLU A 79 -11.53 -12.25 -4.91
N MET A 80 -11.27 -13.15 -5.86
CA MET A 80 -9.91 -13.48 -6.33
C MET A 80 -9.77 -13.08 -7.80
N MET A 81 -8.69 -12.35 -8.11
CA MET A 81 -8.38 -11.94 -9.47
C MET A 81 -7.00 -12.48 -9.88
N LEU A 82 -6.92 -13.07 -11.07
CA LEU A 82 -5.69 -13.62 -11.62
C LEU A 82 -5.20 -12.76 -12.80
N VAL A 83 -4.00 -12.18 -12.66
CA VAL A 83 -3.33 -11.43 -13.73
C VAL A 83 -2.27 -12.32 -14.38
N SER A 84 -2.53 -12.79 -15.61
CA SER A 84 -1.64 -13.67 -16.36
C SER A 84 -1.01 -12.97 -17.58
N GLY A 85 0.07 -13.56 -18.12
CA GLY A 85 0.78 -13.04 -19.29
C GLY A 85 2.29 -13.26 -19.23
N TYR A 86 2.99 -12.99 -20.34
CA TYR A 86 4.43 -13.19 -20.48
C TYR A 86 5.27 -12.43 -19.44
N SER A 87 6.49 -12.90 -19.19
CA SER A 87 7.46 -12.18 -18.35
C SER A 87 7.75 -10.79 -18.96
N GLY A 88 7.97 -9.78 -18.11
CA GLY A 88 8.25 -8.41 -18.57
C GLY A 88 7.07 -7.62 -19.14
N ILE A 89 5.89 -8.22 -19.37
CA ILE A 89 4.73 -7.53 -20.00
C ILE A 89 4.03 -6.47 -19.11
N GLY A 90 4.57 -6.19 -17.93
CA GLY A 90 4.06 -5.17 -17.02
C GLY A 90 3.00 -5.62 -16.00
N LYS A 91 2.84 -6.92 -15.74
CA LYS A 91 1.86 -7.45 -14.75
C LYS A 91 2.01 -6.82 -13.36
N SER A 92 3.24 -6.79 -12.84
CA SER A 92 3.53 -6.19 -11.53
C SER A 92 3.37 -4.66 -11.54
N SER A 93 3.50 -4.02 -12.69
CA SER A 93 3.24 -2.59 -12.83
C SER A 93 1.73 -2.31 -12.81
N LEU A 94 0.93 -3.13 -13.50
CA LEU A 94 -0.54 -3.06 -13.47
C LEU A 94 -1.09 -3.14 -12.04
N VAL A 95 -0.65 -4.14 -11.25
CA VAL A 95 -1.11 -4.31 -9.87
C VAL A 95 -0.71 -3.12 -8.98
N ARG A 96 0.51 -2.58 -9.15
CA ARG A 96 0.98 -1.41 -8.39
C ARG A 96 0.22 -0.13 -8.74
N GLU A 97 -0.23 0.03 -9.96
CA GLU A 97 -1.05 1.18 -10.35
C GLU A 97 -2.42 1.13 -9.67
N VAL A 98 -3.03 -0.06 -9.60
CA VAL A 98 -4.27 -0.25 -8.85
C VAL A 98 -4.07 0.00 -7.37
N GLN A 99 -2.97 -0.46 -6.77
CA GLN A 99 -2.61 -0.15 -5.38
C GLN A 99 -2.60 1.37 -5.14
N ARG A 100 -1.98 2.14 -6.05
CA ARG A 100 -1.90 3.60 -5.92
C ARG A 100 -3.28 4.27 -5.96
N SER A 101 -4.16 3.80 -6.83
CA SER A 101 -5.53 4.31 -6.93
C SER A 101 -6.40 3.87 -5.73
N ALA A 102 -6.25 2.63 -5.26
CA ALA A 102 -6.99 2.08 -4.12
C ALA A 102 -6.59 2.71 -2.78
N HIS A 103 -5.33 3.14 -2.62
CA HIS A 103 -4.87 3.90 -1.44
C HIS A 103 -5.67 5.18 -1.19
N MET A 104 -6.31 5.74 -2.22
CA MET A 104 -7.20 6.90 -2.04
C MET A 104 -8.47 6.58 -1.23
N HIS A 105 -8.75 5.30 -0.96
CA HIS A 105 -9.95 4.82 -0.27
C HIS A 105 -9.70 4.10 1.08
N TYR A 106 -8.58 4.35 1.76
CA TYR A 106 -8.31 3.95 3.16
C TYR A 106 -8.16 2.43 3.44
N GLY A 107 -7.72 1.63 2.48
CA GLY A 107 -7.41 0.20 2.70
C GLY A 107 -5.95 -0.07 3.10
N TYR A 108 -5.70 -1.20 3.77
CA TYR A 108 -4.35 -1.74 3.91
C TYR A 108 -3.97 -2.54 2.67
N PHE A 109 -2.68 -2.57 2.32
CA PHE A 109 -2.19 -3.35 1.19
C PHE A 109 -1.07 -4.29 1.60
N ALA A 110 -1.26 -5.59 1.40
CA ALA A 110 -0.23 -6.61 1.61
C ALA A 110 0.25 -7.14 0.26
N SER A 111 1.57 -7.22 0.08
CA SER A 111 2.17 -7.82 -1.13
C SER A 111 3.45 -8.54 -0.80
N GLY A 112 3.62 -9.72 -1.39
CA GLY A 112 4.90 -10.43 -1.36
C GLY A 112 5.17 -11.12 -2.69
N LYS A 113 6.44 -11.42 -2.92
CA LYS A 113 6.95 -11.98 -4.16
C LYS A 113 7.37 -13.42 -3.90
N TYR A 114 6.88 -14.33 -4.73
CA TYR A 114 7.43 -15.67 -4.77
C TYR A 114 8.71 -15.66 -5.62
N ASP A 115 9.86 -15.91 -5.00
CA ASP A 115 11.11 -16.07 -5.73
C ASP A 115 11.35 -17.55 -6.07
N GLN A 116 11.37 -17.87 -7.37
CA GLN A 116 11.59 -19.24 -7.83
C GLN A 116 12.96 -19.79 -7.43
N MET A 117 13.91 -18.91 -7.11
CA MET A 117 15.27 -19.26 -6.66
C MET A 117 15.30 -19.63 -5.17
N GLU A 118 14.40 -19.06 -4.35
CA GLU A 118 14.32 -19.33 -2.91
C GLU A 118 13.36 -20.49 -2.64
N ARG A 119 13.87 -21.71 -2.81
CA ARG A 119 13.12 -22.96 -2.57
C ARG A 119 12.81 -23.24 -1.09
N SER A 120 13.19 -22.36 -0.15
CA SER A 120 13.29 -22.69 1.27
C SER A 120 12.02 -22.47 2.10
N SER A 121 10.98 -21.79 1.61
CA SER A 121 9.70 -21.80 2.32
C SER A 121 8.47 -21.64 1.41
N MET A 122 7.48 -22.51 1.59
CA MET A 122 6.18 -22.46 0.89
C MET A 122 5.36 -21.20 1.24
N TYR A 123 5.79 -20.44 2.26
CA TYR A 123 5.07 -19.29 2.79
C TYR A 123 5.82 -17.96 2.63
N SER A 124 6.98 -17.94 1.95
CA SER A 124 7.84 -16.73 1.86
C SER A 124 7.08 -15.49 1.39
N ALA A 125 6.38 -15.59 0.25
CA ALA A 125 5.59 -14.49 -0.30
C ALA A 125 4.43 -14.08 0.64
N ILE A 126 3.85 -15.01 1.37
CA ILE A 126 2.77 -14.72 2.31
C ILE A 126 3.35 -13.98 3.52
N ILE A 127 4.44 -14.48 4.10
CA ILE A 127 5.17 -13.86 5.22
C ILE A 127 5.60 -12.43 4.85
N GLU A 128 6.25 -12.25 3.69
CA GLU A 128 6.65 -10.93 3.19
C GLU A 128 5.45 -9.98 3.08
N SER A 129 4.31 -10.47 2.62
CA SER A 129 3.10 -9.65 2.52
C SER A 129 2.60 -9.15 3.88
N PHE A 130 2.64 -9.99 4.90
CA PHE A 130 2.30 -9.60 6.28
C PHE A 130 3.37 -8.73 6.93
N GLN A 131 4.66 -8.91 6.65
CA GLN A 131 5.70 -7.99 7.11
C GLN A 131 5.43 -6.55 6.63
N GLY A 132 5.08 -6.39 5.36
CA GLY A 132 4.70 -5.10 4.78
C GLY A 132 3.42 -4.53 5.40
N LEU A 133 2.44 -5.38 5.72
CA LEU A 133 1.19 -4.99 6.38
C LEU A 133 1.42 -4.50 7.82
N ILE A 134 2.22 -5.23 8.61
CA ILE A 134 2.53 -4.86 9.99
C ILE A 134 3.31 -3.54 10.05
N LYS A 135 4.22 -3.30 9.12
CA LYS A 135 4.92 -2.01 8.98
C LYS A 135 3.96 -0.84 8.72
N GLN A 136 2.90 -1.05 7.94
CA GLN A 136 1.86 -0.03 7.75
C GLN A 136 1.12 0.27 9.06
N ILE A 137 0.76 -0.77 9.82
CA ILE A 137 0.06 -0.64 11.10
C ILE A 137 0.93 0.09 12.15
N LEU A 138 2.22 -0.21 12.19
CA LEU A 138 3.17 0.45 13.10
C LEU A 138 3.34 1.95 12.81
N GLY A 139 3.08 2.38 11.57
CA GLY A 139 3.10 3.78 11.18
C GLY A 139 1.81 4.56 11.51
N GLU A 140 0.79 3.90 12.07
CA GLU A 140 -0.47 4.54 12.41
C GLU A 140 -0.46 5.20 13.80
N GLY A 141 -1.47 6.04 14.06
CA GLY A 141 -1.64 6.67 15.38
C GLY A 141 -1.95 5.66 16.49
N GLU A 142 -1.63 6.05 17.73
CA GLU A 142 -1.70 5.18 18.91
C GLU A 142 -3.05 4.46 19.09
N ASN A 143 -4.17 5.13 18.78
CA ASN A 143 -5.50 4.53 18.88
C ASN A 143 -5.69 3.33 17.96
N ARG A 144 -5.19 3.41 16.71
CA ARG A 144 -5.27 2.29 15.77
C ARG A 144 -4.28 1.18 16.14
N LEU A 145 -3.08 1.55 16.55
CA LEU A 145 -2.10 0.57 17.02
C LEU A 145 -2.62 -0.21 18.23
N ALA A 146 -3.26 0.45 19.19
CA ALA A 146 -3.89 -0.19 20.34
C ALA A 146 -5.04 -1.12 19.94
N MET A 147 -5.86 -0.72 18.96
CA MET A 147 -6.91 -1.57 18.40
C MET A 147 -6.32 -2.84 17.79
N TRP A 148 -5.30 -2.72 16.94
CA TRP A 148 -4.64 -3.86 16.31
C TRP A 148 -3.96 -4.78 17.33
N LYS A 149 -3.25 -4.20 18.30
CA LYS A 149 -2.66 -4.95 19.40
C LYS A 149 -3.70 -5.83 20.10
N LYS A 150 -4.86 -5.27 20.44
CA LYS A 150 -5.96 -6.01 21.08
C LYS A 150 -6.47 -7.14 20.19
N ARG A 151 -6.80 -6.87 18.92
CA ARG A 151 -7.33 -7.89 17.99
C ARG A 151 -6.34 -9.03 17.77
N ILE A 152 -5.06 -8.71 17.58
CA ILE A 152 -4.02 -9.71 17.35
C ILE A 152 -3.84 -10.57 18.61
N LEU A 153 -3.72 -9.97 19.79
CA LEU A 153 -3.59 -10.71 21.06
C LEU A 153 -4.79 -11.64 21.32
N GLU A 154 -6.01 -11.18 21.05
CA GLU A 154 -7.22 -12.00 21.19
C GLU A 154 -7.22 -13.20 20.23
N ALA A 155 -6.73 -13.02 19.00
CA ALA A 155 -6.68 -14.10 18.01
C ALA A 155 -5.57 -15.11 18.27
N VAL A 156 -4.37 -14.65 18.65
CA VAL A 156 -3.19 -15.52 18.84
C VAL A 156 -3.13 -16.12 20.25
N GLY A 157 -3.79 -15.51 21.24
CA GLY A 157 -3.74 -15.94 22.63
C GLY A 157 -2.31 -16.16 23.13
N GLY A 158 -2.08 -17.24 23.89
CA GLY A 158 -0.75 -17.58 24.41
C GLY A 158 0.24 -18.14 23.37
N LEU A 159 -0.09 -18.12 22.08
CA LEU A 159 0.73 -18.67 21.00
C LEU A 159 1.36 -17.58 20.11
N GLY A 160 1.38 -16.32 20.55
CA GLY A 160 1.92 -15.20 19.78
C GLY A 160 3.38 -15.38 19.34
N THR A 161 4.19 -16.10 20.12
CA THR A 161 5.59 -16.42 19.78
C THR A 161 5.71 -17.16 18.44
N LEU A 162 4.77 -18.03 18.10
CA LEU A 162 4.79 -18.74 16.81
C LEU A 162 4.59 -17.80 15.61
N ILE A 163 3.84 -16.71 15.80
CA ILE A 163 3.67 -15.69 14.78
C ILE A 163 4.90 -14.79 14.73
N ILE A 164 5.50 -14.45 15.88
CA ILE A 164 6.73 -13.66 15.94
C ILE A 164 7.90 -14.39 15.25
N ASP A 165 8.02 -15.71 15.43
CA ASP A 165 9.04 -16.52 14.77
C ASP A 165 8.91 -16.49 13.22
N LEU A 166 7.69 -16.30 12.70
CA LEU A 166 7.43 -16.15 11.27
C LEU A 166 7.54 -14.69 10.79
N ILE A 167 7.00 -13.74 11.56
CA ILE A 167 6.88 -12.32 11.22
C ILE A 167 7.37 -11.52 12.44
N PRO A 168 8.70 -11.27 12.55
CA PRO A 168 9.29 -10.64 13.73
C PRO A 168 8.71 -9.26 14.06
N GLU A 169 8.28 -8.51 13.04
CA GLU A 169 7.68 -7.19 13.20
C GLU A 169 6.39 -7.20 14.05
N VAL A 170 5.70 -8.34 14.15
CA VAL A 170 4.51 -8.48 15.00
C VAL A 170 4.83 -8.22 16.47
N GLN A 171 6.05 -8.54 16.93
CA GLN A 171 6.49 -8.27 18.30
C GLN A 171 6.42 -6.77 18.64
N GLN A 172 6.65 -5.88 17.67
CA GLN A 172 6.55 -4.44 17.89
C GLN A 172 5.10 -3.98 18.14
N VAL A 173 4.11 -4.76 17.68
CA VAL A 173 2.68 -4.48 17.89
C VAL A 173 2.18 -5.10 19.20
N ILE A 174 2.45 -6.38 19.44
CA ILE A 174 1.87 -7.11 20.58
C ILE A 174 2.78 -7.19 21.82
N GLY A 175 4.06 -6.83 21.70
CA GLY A 175 5.07 -6.96 22.73
C GLY A 175 5.63 -8.39 22.83
N GLU A 176 6.52 -8.59 23.81
CA GLU A 176 7.06 -9.92 24.10
C GLU A 176 5.96 -10.91 24.49
N GLN A 177 6.12 -12.16 24.05
CA GLN A 177 5.14 -13.23 24.25
C GLN A 177 5.80 -14.39 25.01
N PRO A 178 5.01 -15.15 25.79
CA PRO A 178 5.53 -16.28 26.56
C PRO A 178 6.12 -17.35 25.63
N ALA A 179 7.25 -17.94 26.04
CA ALA A 179 7.88 -19.02 25.28
C ALA A 179 6.92 -20.22 25.19
N VAL A 180 6.72 -20.73 23.98
CA VAL A 180 5.87 -21.91 23.75
C VAL A 180 6.72 -23.16 23.99
N LEU A 181 6.20 -24.11 24.76
CA LEU A 181 6.85 -25.41 24.97
C LEU A 181 7.15 -26.09 23.63
N LYS A 182 8.37 -26.61 23.46
CA LYS A 182 8.75 -27.38 22.27
C LYS A 182 7.98 -28.70 22.29
N ILE A 183 7.17 -28.93 21.26
CA ILE A 183 6.39 -30.17 21.08
C ILE A 183 6.92 -30.92 19.86
N ALA A 184 6.53 -32.19 19.71
CA ALA A 184 6.85 -33.03 18.58
C ALA A 184 6.57 -32.33 17.23
N PRO A 185 7.41 -32.56 16.18
CA PRO A 185 7.38 -31.81 14.93
C PRO A 185 6.03 -31.78 14.18
N ALA A 186 5.24 -32.86 14.26
CA ALA A 186 3.95 -32.95 13.59
C ALA A 186 2.88 -32.04 14.24
N GLU A 187 2.89 -31.95 15.57
CA GLU A 187 1.98 -31.07 16.31
C GLU A 187 2.36 -29.60 16.17
N ALA A 188 3.65 -29.32 15.94
CA ALA A 188 4.14 -27.97 15.68
C ALA A 188 3.55 -27.37 14.39
N LYS A 189 3.49 -28.15 13.30
CA LYS A 189 2.93 -27.68 12.02
C LYS A 189 1.43 -27.40 12.11
N ASN A 190 0.64 -28.33 12.64
CA ASN A 190 -0.82 -28.14 12.74
C ASN A 190 -1.18 -26.94 13.63
N ARG A 191 -0.42 -26.73 14.71
CA ARG A 191 -0.58 -25.56 15.57
C ARG A 191 -0.20 -24.27 14.85
N LEU A 192 0.88 -24.29 14.06
CA LEU A 192 1.30 -23.16 13.23
C LEU A 192 0.22 -22.80 12.20
N ASP A 193 -0.28 -23.77 11.45
CA ASP A 193 -1.32 -23.55 10.42
C ASP A 193 -2.60 -22.98 11.04
N LEU A 194 -3.02 -23.52 12.19
CA LEU A 194 -4.19 -23.02 12.93
C LEU A 194 -3.99 -21.58 13.42
N ILE A 195 -2.85 -21.29 14.04
CA ILE A 195 -2.60 -19.96 14.63
C ILE A 195 -2.37 -18.91 13.54
N PHE A 196 -1.71 -19.30 12.45
CA PHE A 196 -1.53 -18.45 11.29
C PHE A 196 -2.88 -18.13 10.63
N GLY A 197 -3.78 -19.11 10.49
CA GLY A 197 -5.15 -18.86 10.02
C GLY A 197 -5.93 -17.90 10.93
N LYS A 198 -5.83 -18.04 12.26
CA LYS A 198 -6.43 -17.09 13.21
C LYS A 198 -5.86 -15.69 13.07
N PHE A 199 -4.54 -15.57 12.92
CA PHE A 199 -3.86 -14.30 12.69
C PHE A 199 -4.31 -13.63 11.39
N VAL A 200 -4.39 -14.37 10.28
CA VAL A 200 -4.89 -13.85 9.00
C VAL A 200 -6.31 -13.31 9.15
N ASN A 201 -7.20 -14.05 9.83
CA ASN A 201 -8.60 -13.65 10.03
C ASN A 201 -8.77 -12.31 10.78
N VAL A 202 -7.76 -11.85 11.54
CA VAL A 202 -7.78 -10.52 12.18
C VAL A 202 -7.90 -9.40 11.15
N PHE A 203 -7.37 -9.59 9.93
CA PHE A 203 -7.32 -8.56 8.89
C PHE A 203 -8.45 -8.66 7.86
N VAL A 204 -9.28 -9.72 7.94
CA VAL A 204 -10.35 -10.02 6.97
C VAL A 204 -11.74 -9.86 7.61
N GLN A 205 -11.80 -9.32 8.83
CA GLN A 205 -13.01 -9.03 9.62
C GLN A 205 -13.33 -7.55 9.66
#